data_AF-A0AAJ4UY70-F1
#
_entry.id   AF-A0AAJ4UY70-F1
#
_cell.length_a   1.000
_cell.length_b   1.000
_cell.length_c   1.000
_cell.angle_alpha   90.00
_cell.angle_beta   90.00
_cell.angle_gamma   90.00
#
_symmetry.space_group_name_H-M   'P 1'
#
loop_
_entity.id
_entity.type
_entity.pdbx_description
1 polymer ?
#
loop_
_entity_poly.entity_id
_entity_poly.type
_entity_poly.pdbx_seq_one_letter_code
_entity_poly.pdbx_strand_id
1 'polypeptide(L)'
;MFKTLASKGLIKEDLWSDPFFKLYYYLWHYEGTRFRHAAAMGSPDYAHWHGVFQVMQDIREMNDIYNYRMKMYKKYHNAKKVLKNEPPMPVVTHE
;
A
#
# COMPACT_ATOMS: atom_id res chain seq x y z
N MET A 1 1.72 2.50 -9.85
CA MET A 1 0.58 1.74 -9.28
C MET A 1 -0.61 2.64 -8.97
N PHE A 2 -0.50 3.58 -8.03
CA PHE A 2 -1.62 4.44 -7.60
C PHE A 2 -2.35 5.16 -8.76
N LYS A 3 -1.61 5.92 -9.59
CA LYS A 3 -2.19 6.64 -10.75
C LYS A 3 -2.97 5.73 -11.69
N THR A 4 -2.49 4.50 -11.89
CA THR A 4 -3.11 3.49 -12.75
C THR A 4 -4.40 2.92 -12.17
N LEU A 5 -4.47 2.75 -10.84
CA LEU A 5 -5.71 2.34 -10.17
C LEU A 5 -6.72 3.49 -10.16
N ALA A 6 -6.26 4.71 -9.88
CA ALA A 6 -7.09 5.91 -9.87
C ALA A 6 -7.76 6.16 -11.22
N SER A 7 -7.01 6.09 -12.32
CA SER A 7 -7.57 6.29 -13.67
C SER A 7 -8.61 5.24 -14.07
N LYS A 8 -8.57 4.05 -13.46
CA LYS A 8 -9.52 2.96 -13.70
C LYS A 8 -10.66 2.92 -12.68
N GLY A 9 -10.71 3.85 -11.72
CA GLY A 9 -11.69 3.84 -10.64
C GLY A 9 -11.56 2.64 -9.69
N LEU A 10 -10.38 2.02 -9.62
CA LEU A 10 -10.07 0.86 -8.77
C LEU A 10 -9.54 1.28 -7.39
N ILE A 11 -9.98 2.45 -6.92
CA ILE A 11 -9.73 2.98 -5.58
C ILE A 11 -11.11 3.22 -4.96
N LYS A 12 -11.26 2.89 -3.68
CA LYS A 12 -12.51 3.14 -2.96
C LYS A 12 -12.78 4.65 -2.86
N GLU A 13 -14.06 5.01 -2.76
CA GLU A 13 -14.48 6.40 -2.61
C GLU A 13 -13.92 7.02 -1.32
N ASP A 14 -13.96 6.27 -0.21
CA ASP A 14 -13.23 6.61 1.00
C ASP A 14 -11.80 6.07 0.94
N LEU A 15 -10.84 6.99 0.77
CA LEU A 15 -9.41 6.70 0.73
C LEU A 15 -8.92 5.98 1.99
N TRP A 16 -9.39 6.38 3.17
CA TRP A 16 -8.98 5.76 4.44
C TRP A 16 -9.65 4.42 4.71
N SER A 17 -10.61 4.00 3.87
CA SER A 17 -11.10 2.63 3.84
C SER A 17 -10.34 1.74 2.85
N ASP A 18 -9.51 2.34 1.98
CA ASP A 18 -8.77 1.64 0.94
C ASP A 18 -7.43 1.11 1.47
N PRO A 19 -7.23 -0.23 1.53
CA PRO A 19 -5.98 -0.80 2.02
C PRO A 19 -4.77 -0.37 1.18
N PHE A 20 -4.94 -0.20 -0.13
CA PHE A 20 -3.84 0.26 -1.00
C PHE A 20 -3.42 1.68 -0.65
N PHE A 21 -4.38 2.55 -0.36
CA PHE A 21 -4.08 3.94 0.00
C PHE A 21 -3.43 4.03 1.39
N LYS A 22 -3.89 3.25 2.36
CA LYS A 22 -3.25 3.17 3.68
C LYS A 22 -1.77 2.81 3.56
N LEU A 23 -1.45 1.71 2.87
CA LEU A 23 -0.06 1.28 2.66
C LEU A 23 0.76 2.33 1.93
N TYR A 24 0.19 2.96 0.88
CA TYR A 24 0.87 4.05 0.19
C TYR A 24 1.20 5.23 1.12
N TYR A 25 0.29 5.56 2.04
CA TYR A 25 0.50 6.62 3.02
C TYR A 25 1.53 6.22 4.08
N TYR A 26 1.48 5.01 4.64
CA TYR A 26 2.44 4.52 5.64
C TYR A 26 3.86 4.46 5.10
N LEU A 27 4.03 3.89 3.89
CA LEU A 27 5.30 3.83 3.18
C LEU A 27 5.96 5.20 3.06
N TRP A 28 5.20 6.23 2.64
CA TRP A 28 5.75 7.57 2.44
C TRP A 28 5.94 8.33 3.76
N HIS A 29 4.89 8.38 4.59
CA HIS A 29 4.83 9.27 5.73
C HIS A 29 5.53 8.69 6.95
N TYR A 30 5.31 7.41 7.26
CA TYR A 30 5.77 6.81 8.51
C TYR A 30 7.13 6.17 8.33
N GLU A 31 7.21 5.17 7.47
CA GLU A 31 8.41 4.34 7.31
C GLU A 31 9.52 5.07 6.59
N GLY A 32 9.17 5.80 5.52
CA GLY A 32 10.11 6.69 4.83
C GLY A 32 10.70 7.76 5.76
N THR A 33 9.90 8.28 6.70
CA THR A 33 10.39 9.26 7.69
C THR A 33 11.26 8.61 8.75
N ARG A 34 10.86 7.45 9.30
CA ARG A 34 11.67 6.65 10.24
C ARG A 34 13.04 6.33 9.66
N PHE A 35 13.07 5.87 8.40
CA PHE A 35 14.31 5.59 7.68
C PHE A 35 15.23 6.82 7.61
N ARG A 36 14.74 7.95 7.07
CA ARG A 36 15.56 9.16 6.87
C ARG A 36 16.05 9.74 8.19
N HIS A 37 15.20 9.77 9.21
CA HIS A 37 15.55 10.34 10.50
C HIS A 37 16.56 9.46 11.25
N ALA A 38 16.36 8.14 11.28
CA ALA A 38 17.30 7.22 11.91
C ALA A 38 18.66 7.20 11.20
N ALA A 39 18.68 7.28 9.86
CA ALA A 39 19.91 7.44 9.11
C ALA A 39 20.65 8.74 9.48
N ALA A 40 19.93 9.86 9.63
CA ALA A 40 20.52 11.14 10.03
C ALA A 40 21.05 11.13 11.48
N MET A 41 20.44 10.36 12.38
CA MET A 41 20.90 10.18 13.76
C MET A 41 22.01 9.12 13.93
N GLY A 42 22.46 8.48 12.84
CA GLY A 42 23.49 7.44 12.91
C GLY A 42 23.01 6.15 13.57
N SER A 43 21.72 5.82 13.47
CA SER A 43 21.15 4.56 13.96
C SER A 43 20.88 3.60 12.78
N PRO A 44 21.89 2.84 12.33
CA PRO A 44 21.77 1.98 11.15
C PRO A 44 20.77 0.84 11.34
N ASP A 45 20.74 0.20 12.51
CA ASP A 45 19.82 -0.91 12.79
C ASP A 45 18.36 -0.45 12.76
N TYR A 46 18.06 0.70 13.36
CA TYR A 46 16.71 1.25 13.35
C TYR A 46 16.30 1.68 11.94
N ALA A 47 17.19 2.33 11.19
CA ALA A 47 16.92 2.71 9.80
C ALA A 47 16.67 1.48 8.92
N HIS A 48 17.35 0.37 9.19
CA HIS A 48 17.18 -0.87 8.44
C HIS A 48 15.86 -1.57 8.79
N TRP A 49 15.64 -1.94 10.07
CA TRP A 49 14.50 -2.75 10.50
C TRP A 49 13.18 -1.98 10.53
N HIS A 50 13.18 -0.71 10.97
CA HIS A 50 11.98 0.13 11.10
C HIS A 50 11.81 1.16 9.96
N GLY A 51 12.68 1.07 8.96
CA GLY A 51 12.61 1.88 7.75
C GLY A 51 12.53 0.98 6.53
N VAL A 52 13.70 0.59 6.01
CA VAL A 52 13.80 -0.10 4.72
C VAL A 52 13.03 -1.43 4.69
N PHE A 53 13.14 -2.24 5.74
CA PHE A 53 12.50 -3.55 5.78
C PHE A 53 10.96 -3.46 5.73
N GLN A 54 10.37 -2.48 6.41
CA GLN A 54 8.92 -2.29 6.39
C GLN A 54 8.47 -1.67 5.05
N VAL A 55 9.25 -0.74 4.49
CA VAL A 55 8.96 -0.18 3.15
C VAL A 55 8.88 -1.28 2.09
N MET A 56 9.76 -2.28 2.18
CA MET A 56 9.73 -3.42 1.26
C MET A 56 8.48 -4.28 1.44
N GLN A 57 7.98 -4.45 2.66
CA GLN A 57 6.74 -5.16 2.94
C GLN A 57 5.55 -4.41 2.36
N ASP A 58 5.47 -3.10 2.57
CA ASP A 58 4.41 -2.24 2.01
C ASP A 58 4.37 -2.30 0.49
N ILE A 59 5.53 -2.20 -0.16
CA ILE A 59 5.62 -2.32 -1.63
C ILE A 59 5.08 -3.69 -2.08
N ARG A 60 5.38 -4.77 -1.36
CA ARG A 60 4.93 -6.11 -1.72
C ARG A 60 3.43 -6.25 -1.60
N GLU A 61 2.85 -5.83 -0.48
CA GLU A 61 1.40 -5.87 -0.27
C GLU A 61 0.64 -4.98 -1.26
N MET A 62 1.17 -3.79 -1.54
CA MET A 62 0.63 -2.90 -2.57
C MET A 62 0.64 -3.56 -3.95
N ASN A 63 1.70 -4.30 -4.31
CA ASN A 63 1.77 -5.03 -5.57
C ASN A 63 0.73 -6.16 -5.61
N ASP A 64 0.53 -6.89 -4.51
CA ASP A 64 -0.46 -7.97 -4.43
C ASP A 64 -1.88 -7.43 -4.59
N ILE A 65 -2.22 -6.33 -3.90
CA ILE A 65 -3.51 -5.63 -4.07
C ILE A 65 -3.67 -5.14 -5.51
N TYR A 66 -2.64 -4.51 -6.08
CA TYR A 66 -2.67 -4.01 -7.46
C TYR A 66 -2.94 -5.14 -8.45
N ASN A 67 -2.20 -6.25 -8.34
CA ASN A 67 -2.33 -7.42 -9.21
C ASN A 67 -3.71 -8.07 -9.07
N TYR A 68 -4.22 -8.19 -7.84
CA TYR A 68 -5.55 -8.70 -7.56
C TYR A 68 -6.63 -7.84 -8.22
N ARG A 69 -6.62 -6.52 -7.97
CA ARG A 69 -7.58 -5.58 -8.55
C ARG A 69 -7.54 -5.60 -10.07
N MET A 70 -6.35 -5.66 -10.67
CA MET A 70 -6.18 -5.76 -12.12
C MET A 70 -6.71 -7.08 -12.69
N LYS A 71 -6.49 -8.21 -12.00
CA LYS A 71 -7.04 -9.53 -12.39
C LYS A 71 -8.56 -9.53 -12.33
N MET A 72 -9.14 -8.98 -11.26
CA MET A 72 -10.59 -8.87 -11.11
C MET A 72 -11.18 -7.88 -12.11
N TYR A 73 -10.49 -6.80 -12.44
CA TYR A 73 -10.92 -5.85 -13.47
C TYR A 73 -11.01 -6.52 -14.85
N LYS A 74 -10.04 -7.38 -15.21
CA LYS A 74 -10.13 -8.19 -16.44
C LYS A 74 -11.32 -9.16 -16.44
N LYS A 75 -11.73 -9.65 -15.27
CA LYS A 75 -12.88 -10.56 -15.13
C LYS A 75 -14.22 -9.82 -15.23
N TYR A 76 -14.38 -8.73 -14.49
CA TYR A 76 -15.67 -8.05 -14.34
C TYR A 76 -15.88 -6.88 -15.31
N HIS A 77 -14.81 -6.34 -15.89
CA HIS A 77 -14.82 -5.14 -16.75
C HIS A 77 -15.50 -3.91 -16.09
N ASN A 78 -15.64 -3.91 -14.77
CA ASN A 78 -16.34 -2.89 -14.00
C ASN A 78 -15.69 -2.74 -12.62
N ALA A 79 -15.17 -1.55 -12.33
CA ALA A 79 -14.43 -1.28 -11.11
C ALA A 79 -15.27 -1.39 -9.83
N LYS A 80 -16.54 -0.96 -9.86
CA LYS A 80 -17.44 -1.06 -8.70
C LYS A 80 -17.69 -2.50 -8.28
N LYS A 81 -17.81 -3.41 -9.27
CA LYS A 81 -17.96 -4.85 -9.00
C LYS A 81 -16.69 -5.47 -8.43
N VAL A 82 -15.52 -4.98 -8.81
CA VAL A 82 -14.23 -5.44 -8.25
C VAL A 82 -14.16 -5.08 -6.77
N LEU A 83 -14.37 -3.80 -6.44
CA LEU A 83 -14.24 -3.29 -5.07
C LEU A 83 -15.30 -3.90 -4.12
N LYS A 84 -16.51 -4.17 -4.61
CA LYS A 84 -17.57 -4.80 -3.80
C LYS A 84 -17.26 -6.26 -3.44
N ASN A 85 -16.53 -6.97 -4.30
CA ASN A 85 -16.18 -8.39 -4.11
C ASN A 85 -14.76 -8.57 -3.57
N GLU A 86 -14.08 -7.49 -3.18
CA GLU A 86 -12.73 -7.55 -2.62
C GLU A 86 -12.80 -8.17 -1.22
N PRO A 87 -12.04 -9.25 -0.93
CA PRO A 87 -11.92 -9.77 0.43
C PRO A 87 -11.24 -8.73 1.32
N PRO A 88 -11.43 -8.79 2.65
CA PRO A 88 -10.64 -7.97 3.56
C PRO A 88 -9.15 -8.27 3.34
N MET A 89 -8.43 -7.31 2.77
CA MET A 89 -6.99 -7.46 2.55
C MET A 89 -6.29 -7.28 3.89
N PRO A 90 -5.34 -8.17 4.24
CA PRO A 90 -4.47 -7.91 5.37
C PRO A 90 -3.71 -6.61 5.08
N VAL A 91 -3.69 -5.72 6.06
CA VAL A 91 -2.82 -4.55 6.07
C VAL A 91 -1.85 -4.83 7.22
N VAL A 92 -0.54 -4.77 6.98
CA VAL A 92 0.43 -4.88 8.08
C VAL A 92 0.01 -3.95 9.20
N THR A 93 -0.14 -4.49 10.41
CA THR A 93 -0.26 -3.66 11.60
C THR A 93 1.10 -3.03 11.84
N HIS A 94 1.28 -1.78 11.39
CA HIS A 94 2.46 -1.01 11.72
C HIS A 94 2.39 -0.69 13.21
N GLU A 95 3.20 -1.41 14.00
CA GLU A 95 3.47 -1.12 15.41
C GLU A 95 4.25 0.21 15.57
#